data_AF-A0AA40D882-F1
#
_entry.id   AF-A0AA40D882-F1
#
_cell.length_a   1.000
_cell.length_b   1.000
_cell.length_c   1.000
_cell.angle_alpha   90.00
_cell.angle_beta   90.00
_cell.angle_gamma   90.00
#
_symmetry.space_group_name_H-M   'P 1'
#
loop_
_entity.id
_entity.type
_entity.pdbx_description
1 polymer ?
#
loop_
_entity_poly.entity_id
_entity_poly.type
_entity_poly.pdbx_seq_one_letter_code
_entity_poly.pdbx_strand_id
1 'polypeptide(L)'
;MASPTCSQDGVQHTFLQWVPYFLSSSYETNLQHDCCLLGVDLSTSCSVNFFSNNTVDSYGNVTRGHFEANPDIAGYGVWASLGTALFVNIVAILFVAREWTYSLQGKKAKSLPTTNKNIIKGHHSSLTQKGKDTAKGFYSFLKSWTKELFRVTIDAQLVLAFSYALNFGLESKCSLSAYHYNFAVDTIILSLSCVTLSVYVLDDFWRSRWIGCLRTLASIIIFAFLCRYLYYQTERNTSPELMLLPVSDRSDSSLLLPMACFLDPDLDPFVSLTSEQNNAIGGPGPKITPACVFCYLLAIGYVVAHLEKFWYRNKPNHRQNTTLTTVFVVFCSVPCFVSYAHITILRDWVDKSGWMEVANGGGSPEKEIRSIGQIMPLATIFWILAISLDAGKLARKNMGS
;
A
#
# COMPACT_ATOMS: atom_id res chain seq x y z
N MET A 1 7.58 -18.71 36.41
CA MET A 1 6.43 -17.78 36.56
C MET A 1 5.20 -18.56 36.13
N ALA A 2 4.10 -18.53 36.89
CA ALA A 2 2.88 -19.23 36.49
C ALA A 2 2.24 -18.46 35.33
N SER A 3 1.95 -19.13 34.22
CA SER A 3 1.23 -18.53 33.10
C SER A 3 -0.12 -18.00 33.59
N PRO A 4 -0.49 -16.74 33.30
CA PRO A 4 -1.78 -16.21 33.69
C PRO A 4 -2.89 -17.08 33.11
N THR A 5 -3.75 -17.63 33.98
CA THR A 5 -4.93 -18.39 33.55
C THR A 5 -5.90 -17.42 32.87
N CYS A 6 -6.12 -17.61 31.58
CA CYS A 6 -7.10 -16.86 30.79
C CYS A 6 -8.52 -17.06 31.36
N SER A 7 -9.04 -16.11 32.15
CA SER A 7 -10.48 -16.09 32.43
C SER A 7 -11.20 -15.59 31.18
N GLN A 8 -12.16 -16.38 30.69
CA GLN A 8 -12.96 -16.06 29.51
C GLN A 8 -14.06 -15.04 29.84
N ASP A 9 -13.70 -13.88 30.38
CA ASP A 9 -14.65 -12.78 30.50
C ASP A 9 -14.73 -12.08 29.13
N GLY A 10 -15.70 -12.52 28.32
CA GLY A 10 -15.87 -12.12 26.92
C GLY A 10 -16.23 -10.64 26.75
N VAL A 11 -15.23 -9.76 26.75
CA VAL A 11 -15.40 -8.35 26.38
C VAL A 11 -15.33 -8.22 24.85
N GLN A 12 -16.49 -8.20 24.20
CA GLN A 12 -16.55 -7.79 22.79
C GLN A 12 -16.53 -6.26 22.69
N HIS A 13 -15.43 -5.71 22.19
CA HIS A 13 -15.39 -4.29 21.84
C HIS A 13 -16.24 -4.01 20.61
N THR A 14 -17.16 -3.04 20.71
CA THR A 14 -17.89 -2.56 19.54
C THR A 14 -16.95 -1.77 18.61
N PHE A 15 -17.22 -1.78 17.30
CA PHE A 15 -16.42 -1.04 16.30
C PHE A 15 -16.17 0.43 16.67
N LEU A 16 -17.13 1.10 17.31
CA LEU A 16 -17.01 2.50 17.72
C LEU A 16 -16.06 2.71 18.91
N GLN A 17 -15.90 1.71 19.78
CA GLN A 17 -14.96 1.77 20.91
C GLN A 17 -13.52 1.48 20.49
N TRP A 18 -13.34 0.86 19.33
CA TRP A 18 -12.03 0.39 18.89
C TRP A 18 -11.09 1.53 18.47
N VAL A 19 -11.58 2.55 17.77
CA VAL A 19 -10.73 3.69 17.35
C VAL A 19 -10.10 4.40 18.57
N PRO A 20 -10.86 4.82 19.60
CA PRO A 20 -10.25 5.44 20.77
C PRO A 20 -9.39 4.46 21.58
N TYR A 21 -9.74 3.16 21.64
CA TYR A 21 -8.90 2.14 22.27
C TYR A 21 -7.55 2.01 21.57
N PHE A 22 -7.54 1.93 20.25
CA PHE A 22 -6.33 1.84 19.45
C PHE A 22 -5.42 3.07 19.61
N LEU A 23 -6.01 4.25 19.66
CA LEU A 23 -5.29 5.51 19.88
C LEU A 23 -4.85 5.69 21.33
N SER A 24 -5.37 4.90 22.27
CA SER A 24 -4.99 4.98 23.69
C SER A 24 -3.61 4.36 23.94
N SER A 25 -2.95 4.80 25.02
CA SER A 25 -1.74 4.14 25.52
C SER A 25 -1.99 2.73 26.07
N SER A 26 -3.24 2.37 26.36
CA SER A 26 -3.62 1.06 26.91
C SER A 26 -3.60 -0.06 25.87
N TYR A 27 -3.48 0.27 24.59
CA TYR A 27 -3.37 -0.72 23.51
C TYR A 27 -2.20 -1.70 23.72
N GLU A 28 -1.14 -1.27 24.40
CA GLU A 28 0.07 -2.06 24.63
C GLU A 28 -0.04 -2.97 25.87
N THR A 29 -0.62 -2.47 26.96
CA THR A 29 -0.65 -3.19 28.24
C THR A 29 -1.53 -4.43 28.25
N ASN A 30 -2.34 -4.61 27.20
CA ASN A 30 -3.33 -5.67 27.11
C ASN A 30 -3.06 -6.67 25.99
N LEU A 31 -1.93 -6.62 25.26
CA LEU A 31 -1.74 -7.51 24.11
C LEU A 31 -1.82 -9.00 24.50
N GLN A 32 -1.12 -9.41 25.56
CA GLN A 32 -1.18 -10.78 26.06
C GLN A 32 -2.60 -11.17 26.50
N HIS A 33 -3.31 -10.25 27.15
CA HIS A 33 -4.70 -10.45 27.57
C HIS A 33 -5.65 -10.59 26.37
N ASP A 34 -5.54 -9.70 25.39
CA ASP A 34 -6.35 -9.71 24.16
C ASP A 34 -6.12 -11.02 23.37
N CYS A 35 -4.87 -11.49 23.25
CA CYS A 35 -4.56 -12.75 22.58
C CYS A 35 -5.02 -13.98 23.36
N CYS A 36 -4.93 -13.92 24.68
CA CYS A 36 -5.44 -14.93 25.60
C CYS A 36 -6.96 -15.08 25.52
N LEU A 37 -7.71 -13.98 25.34
CA LEU A 37 -9.16 -14.01 25.08
C LEU A 37 -9.51 -14.68 23.73
N LEU A 38 -8.61 -14.59 22.75
CA LEU A 38 -8.73 -15.30 21.47
C LEU A 38 -8.25 -16.76 21.54
N GLY A 39 -7.83 -17.24 22.70
CA GLY A 39 -7.32 -18.60 22.90
C GLY A 39 -5.92 -18.83 22.35
N VAL A 40 -5.15 -17.76 22.10
CA VAL A 40 -3.77 -17.84 21.61
C VAL A 40 -2.80 -17.70 22.79
N ASP A 41 -2.07 -18.77 23.08
CA ASP A 41 -0.98 -18.75 24.06
C ASP A 41 0.31 -18.23 23.42
N LEU A 42 0.54 -16.92 23.57
CA LEU A 42 1.72 -16.25 23.02
C LEU A 42 3.04 -16.79 23.59
N SER A 43 3.07 -17.32 24.81
CA SER A 43 4.31 -17.86 25.39
C SER A 43 4.80 -19.08 24.62
N THR A 44 3.85 -19.91 24.16
CA THR A 44 4.13 -21.05 23.30
C THR A 44 4.32 -20.60 21.85
N SER A 45 3.44 -19.74 21.32
CA SER A 45 3.46 -19.32 19.92
C SER A 45 4.68 -18.48 19.52
N CYS A 46 5.30 -17.76 20.46
CA CYS A 46 6.50 -16.95 20.22
C CYS A 46 7.82 -17.70 20.44
N SER A 47 7.76 -18.97 20.84
CA SER A 47 8.96 -19.80 20.99
C SER A 47 9.49 -20.29 19.64
N VAL A 48 10.81 -20.41 19.50
CA VAL A 48 11.45 -21.05 18.34
C VAL A 48 12.17 -22.29 18.82
N ASN A 49 11.75 -23.45 18.34
CA ASN A 49 12.34 -24.73 18.72
C ASN A 49 13.39 -25.13 17.70
N PHE A 50 14.52 -25.64 18.19
CA PHE A 50 15.65 -26.06 17.36
C PHE A 50 15.98 -27.52 17.60
N PHE A 51 16.38 -28.21 16.54
CA PHE A 51 17.05 -29.50 16.64
C PHE A 51 18.46 -29.33 17.25
N SER A 52 19.07 -30.46 17.64
CA SER A 52 20.44 -30.48 18.19
C SER A 52 21.52 -29.98 17.21
N ASN A 53 21.21 -29.85 15.91
CA ASN A 53 22.10 -29.33 14.88
C ASN A 53 21.88 -27.83 14.60
N ASN A 54 21.14 -27.11 15.45
CA ASN A 54 20.79 -25.69 15.30
C ASN A 54 19.90 -25.37 14.08
N THR A 55 19.27 -26.38 13.46
CA THR A 55 18.22 -26.14 12.46
C THR A 55 16.87 -25.95 13.14
N VAL A 56 16.01 -25.12 12.55
CA VAL A 56 14.69 -24.83 13.11
C VAL A 56 13.79 -26.05 12.95
N ASP A 57 13.24 -26.52 14.06
CA ASP A 57 12.23 -27.57 14.11
C ASP A 57 10.83 -26.98 13.94
N SER A 58 10.50 -25.96 14.74
CA SER A 58 9.18 -25.32 14.72
C SER A 58 9.19 -23.87 15.21
N TYR A 59 8.21 -23.10 14.75
CA TYR A 59 7.84 -21.78 15.27
C TYR A 59 6.57 -21.94 16.10
N GLY A 60 6.71 -21.94 17.42
CA GLY A 60 5.66 -22.33 18.35
C GLY A 60 5.11 -23.71 18.02
N ASN A 61 3.83 -23.76 17.63
CA ASN A 61 3.15 -25.00 17.26
C ASN A 61 3.19 -25.30 15.75
N VAL A 62 3.85 -24.45 14.96
CA VAL A 62 3.90 -24.57 13.49
C VAL A 62 5.18 -25.27 13.07
N THR A 63 5.04 -26.39 12.38
CA THR A 63 6.14 -27.15 11.77
C THR A 63 6.23 -26.89 10.27
N ARG A 64 7.34 -27.31 9.64
CA ARG A 64 7.53 -27.19 8.18
C ARG A 64 6.39 -27.88 7.42
N GLY A 65 5.86 -27.20 6.41
CA GLY A 65 4.71 -27.66 5.61
C GLY A 65 3.35 -27.45 6.27
N HIS A 66 3.29 -26.81 7.44
CA HIS A 66 2.06 -26.54 8.19
C HIS A 66 1.86 -25.06 8.51
N PHE A 67 2.64 -24.16 7.91
CA PHE A 67 2.42 -22.73 8.07
C PHE A 67 1.15 -22.31 7.33
N GLU A 68 0.20 -21.76 8.08
CA GLU A 68 -1.13 -21.40 7.59
C GLU A 68 -1.05 -20.25 6.59
N ALA A 69 -1.55 -20.51 5.38
CA ALA A 69 -1.69 -19.51 4.33
C ALA A 69 -2.81 -18.52 4.65
N ASN A 70 -2.63 -17.23 4.31
CA ASN A 70 -3.72 -16.26 4.36
C ASN A 70 -3.99 -15.67 2.98
N PRO A 71 -4.80 -16.36 2.14
CA PRO A 71 -5.07 -15.93 0.77
C PRO A 71 -5.82 -14.59 0.69
N ASP A 72 -6.48 -14.14 1.75
CA ASP A 72 -7.19 -12.85 1.75
C ASP A 72 -6.24 -11.67 2.03
N ILE A 73 -5.06 -11.93 2.60
CA ILE A 73 -4.02 -10.93 2.81
C ILE A 73 -2.95 -11.03 1.75
N ALA A 74 -2.34 -12.20 1.59
CA ALA A 74 -1.23 -12.43 0.68
C ALA A 74 -1.62 -13.35 -0.49
N GLY A 75 -2.89 -13.38 -0.90
CA GLY A 75 -3.30 -14.10 -2.09
C GLY A 75 -2.85 -13.47 -3.41
N TYR A 76 -2.81 -14.28 -4.45
CA TYR A 76 -2.40 -13.87 -5.79
C TYR A 76 -3.31 -12.77 -6.34
N GLY A 77 -4.62 -12.87 -6.11
CA GLY A 77 -5.59 -11.86 -6.53
C GLY A 77 -5.35 -10.50 -5.88
N VAL A 78 -5.01 -10.49 -4.58
CA VAL A 78 -4.61 -9.28 -3.87
C VAL A 78 -3.35 -8.69 -4.49
N TRP A 79 -2.26 -9.47 -4.60
CA TRP A 79 -0.99 -8.99 -5.17
C TRP A 79 -1.15 -8.46 -6.59
N ALA A 80 -1.87 -9.18 -7.46
CA ALA A 80 -2.16 -8.75 -8.82
C ALA A 80 -2.94 -7.42 -8.84
N SER A 81 -3.85 -7.20 -7.89
CA SER A 81 -4.58 -5.94 -7.76
C SER A 81 -3.72 -4.76 -7.36
N LEU A 82 -2.63 -4.98 -6.62
CA LEU A 82 -1.65 -3.93 -6.32
C LEU A 82 -0.95 -3.41 -7.58
N GLY A 83 -0.93 -4.21 -8.65
CA GLY A 83 -0.48 -3.80 -9.97
C GLY A 83 -1.24 -2.57 -10.53
N THR A 84 -2.46 -2.29 -10.05
CA THR A 84 -3.19 -1.07 -10.45
C THR A 84 -2.54 0.21 -9.92
N ALA A 85 -2.03 0.20 -8.68
CA ALA A 85 -1.33 1.35 -8.12
C ALA A 85 0.00 1.59 -8.84
N LEU A 86 0.72 0.52 -9.21
CA LEU A 86 1.90 0.60 -10.07
C LEU A 86 1.54 1.19 -11.43
N PHE A 87 0.47 0.71 -12.05
CA PHE A 87 0.00 1.22 -13.34
C PHE A 87 -0.27 2.73 -13.27
N VAL A 88 -0.98 3.21 -12.25
CA VAL A 88 -1.23 4.66 -12.06
C VAL A 88 0.06 5.45 -11.89
N ASN A 89 1.04 4.93 -11.15
CA ASN A 89 2.37 5.54 -11.02
C ASN A 89 3.11 5.60 -12.36
N ILE A 90 3.10 4.52 -13.14
CA ILE A 90 3.71 4.47 -14.48
C ILE A 90 3.03 5.50 -15.39
N VAL A 91 1.70 5.60 -15.39
CA VAL A 91 0.97 6.62 -16.14
C VAL A 91 1.42 8.03 -15.70
N ALA A 92 1.53 8.30 -14.40
CA ALA A 92 2.02 9.59 -13.89
C ALA A 92 3.42 9.95 -14.42
N ILE A 93 4.35 8.98 -14.39
CA ILE A 93 5.71 9.14 -14.89
C ILE A 93 5.71 9.44 -16.39
N LEU A 94 4.91 8.72 -17.18
CA LEU A 94 4.79 8.96 -18.62
C LEU A 94 4.24 10.36 -18.94
N PHE A 95 3.28 10.85 -18.15
CA PHE A 95 2.77 12.21 -18.28
C PHE A 95 3.86 13.25 -18.01
N VAL A 96 4.65 13.07 -16.95
CA VAL A 96 5.77 13.97 -16.62
C VAL A 96 6.84 13.94 -17.70
N ALA A 97 7.25 12.75 -18.16
CA ALA A 97 8.26 12.60 -19.22
C ALA A 97 7.83 13.33 -20.51
N ARG A 98 6.54 13.25 -20.85
CA ARG A 98 5.98 13.98 -21.99
C ARG A 98 6.03 15.50 -21.81
N GLU A 99 5.63 16.01 -20.65
CA GLU A 99 5.70 17.45 -20.36
C GLU A 99 7.14 17.97 -20.43
N TRP A 100 8.11 17.20 -19.92
CA TRP A 100 9.54 17.50 -20.09
C TRP A 100 9.96 17.53 -21.56
N THR A 101 9.52 16.55 -22.35
CA THR A 101 9.84 16.50 -23.79
C THR A 101 9.34 17.76 -24.52
N TYR A 102 8.14 18.24 -24.20
CA TYR A 102 7.64 19.50 -24.75
C TYR A 102 8.43 20.72 -24.27
N SER A 103 8.80 20.76 -23.00
CA SER A 103 9.61 21.83 -22.41
C SER A 103 10.98 21.93 -23.10
N LEU A 104 11.66 20.79 -23.27
CA LEU A 104 12.99 20.71 -23.90
C LEU A 104 12.97 21.07 -25.39
N GLN A 105 11.89 20.79 -26.10
CA GLN A 105 11.77 21.15 -27.52
C GLN A 105 11.72 22.66 -27.78
N GLY A 106 11.77 23.52 -26.74
CA GLY A 106 11.76 24.98 -26.89
C GLY A 106 10.46 25.52 -27.49
N LYS A 107 9.49 24.64 -27.74
CA LYS A 107 8.11 24.97 -28.06
C LYS A 107 7.52 25.51 -26.77
N LYS A 108 7.84 26.77 -26.44
CA LYS A 108 7.04 27.56 -25.48
C LYS A 108 5.62 27.28 -25.87
N ALA A 109 4.87 26.58 -25.01
CA ALA A 109 3.49 26.24 -25.24
C ALA A 109 2.81 27.55 -25.65
N LYS A 110 2.62 27.77 -26.95
CA LYS A 110 1.82 28.88 -27.44
C LYS A 110 0.48 28.54 -26.84
N SER A 111 0.13 29.26 -25.77
CA SER A 111 -1.18 29.16 -25.15
C SER A 111 -2.16 29.11 -26.30
N LEU A 112 -3.01 28.08 -26.33
CA LEU A 112 -4.09 28.03 -27.31
C LEU A 112 -4.65 29.45 -27.40
N PRO A 113 -4.53 30.13 -28.56
CA PRO A 113 -4.94 31.51 -28.63
C PRO A 113 -6.41 31.52 -28.26
N THR A 114 -6.73 32.11 -27.12
CA THR A 114 -8.07 32.49 -26.74
C THR A 114 -8.54 33.43 -27.83
N THR A 115 -9.26 32.82 -28.76
CA THR A 115 -10.11 33.34 -29.81
C THR A 115 -10.22 34.86 -29.84
N ASN A 116 -9.23 35.55 -30.40
CA ASN A 116 -9.46 36.87 -30.97
C ASN A 116 -9.63 36.68 -32.47
N LYS A 117 -10.88 36.44 -32.87
CA LYS A 117 -11.33 36.33 -34.27
C LYS A 117 -11.18 37.70 -34.94
N ASN A 118 -9.99 38.05 -35.38
CA ASN A 118 -9.84 39.08 -36.39
C ASN A 118 -9.58 38.42 -37.75
N ILE A 119 -10.56 38.66 -38.61
CA ILE A 119 -10.79 38.11 -39.93
C ILE A 119 -9.62 38.52 -40.85
N ILE A 120 -8.69 37.60 -41.09
CA ILE A 120 -7.76 37.70 -42.23
C ILE A 120 -8.01 36.47 -43.09
N LYS A 121 -8.75 36.68 -44.17
CA LYS A 121 -9.01 35.71 -45.25
C LYS A 121 -7.71 35.45 -46.01
N GLY A 122 -6.84 34.63 -45.45
CA GLY A 122 -5.64 34.12 -46.13
C GLY A 122 -5.84 32.66 -46.52
N HIS A 123 -5.71 32.37 -47.81
CA HIS A 123 -5.85 31.05 -48.42
C HIS A 123 -4.83 30.07 -47.80
N HIS A 124 -5.25 29.22 -46.86
CA HIS A 124 -4.37 28.27 -46.18
C HIS A 124 -4.64 26.81 -46.58
N SER A 125 -3.54 26.10 -46.80
CA SER A 125 -3.40 24.70 -47.19
C SER A 125 -4.16 23.73 -46.28
N SER A 126 -5.25 23.14 -46.81
CA SER A 126 -6.21 22.28 -46.10
C SER A 126 -5.64 20.94 -45.59
N LEU A 127 -4.50 20.47 -46.13
CA LEU A 127 -3.95 19.14 -45.81
C LEU A 127 -3.25 19.05 -44.44
N THR A 128 -2.76 20.16 -43.86
CA THR A 128 -2.05 20.12 -42.57
C THR A 128 -2.95 20.30 -41.34
N GLN A 129 -4.24 20.62 -41.55
CA GLN A 129 -5.18 20.92 -40.46
C GLN A 129 -5.79 19.64 -39.84
N LYS A 130 -6.12 18.64 -40.68
CA LYS A 130 -6.72 17.36 -40.25
C LYS A 130 -5.86 16.58 -39.24
N GLY A 131 -4.53 16.63 -39.38
CA GLY A 131 -3.59 15.99 -38.46
C GLY A 131 -3.52 16.66 -37.07
N LYS A 132 -3.64 18.00 -37.01
CA LYS A 132 -3.60 18.75 -35.75
C LYS A 132 -4.86 18.52 -34.90
N ASP A 133 -6.02 18.44 -35.55
CA ASP A 133 -7.30 18.21 -34.86
C ASP A 133 -7.36 16.80 -34.25
N THR A 134 -6.78 15.81 -34.94
CA THR A 134 -6.70 14.42 -34.46
C THR A 134 -5.84 14.30 -33.20
N ALA A 135 -4.65 14.93 -33.19
CA ALA A 135 -3.75 14.91 -32.03
C ALA A 135 -4.34 15.62 -30.81
N LYS A 136 -5.04 16.75 -31.03
CA LYS A 136 -5.73 17.50 -29.97
C LYS A 136 -6.86 16.68 -29.35
N GLY A 137 -7.65 16.00 -30.17
CA GLY A 137 -8.72 15.11 -29.72
C GLY A 137 -8.19 13.94 -28.88
N PHE A 138 -7.12 13.29 -29.32
CA PHE A 138 -6.49 12.19 -28.56
C PHE A 138 -5.96 12.65 -27.21
N TYR A 139 -5.30 13.81 -27.13
CA TYR A 139 -4.79 14.32 -25.87
C TYR A 139 -5.91 14.64 -24.86
N SER A 140 -6.97 15.29 -25.32
CA SER A 140 -8.12 15.61 -24.47
C SER A 140 -8.80 14.33 -23.95
N PHE A 141 -8.96 13.32 -24.81
CA PHE A 141 -9.39 11.97 -24.41
C PHE A 141 -8.48 11.39 -23.31
N LEU A 142 -7.16 11.35 -23.56
CA LEU A 142 -6.21 10.73 -22.64
C LEU A 142 -6.19 11.44 -21.29
N LYS A 143 -6.23 12.78 -21.29
CA LYS A 143 -6.28 13.60 -20.07
C LYS A 143 -7.57 13.36 -19.27
N SER A 144 -8.71 13.21 -19.93
CA SER A 144 -9.97 12.91 -19.24
C SER A 144 -9.96 11.49 -18.68
N TRP A 145 -9.48 10.53 -19.46
CA TRP A 145 -9.34 9.14 -19.05
C TRP A 145 -8.41 9.00 -17.83
N THR A 146 -7.25 9.65 -17.83
CA THR A 146 -6.34 9.59 -16.67
C THR A 146 -6.92 10.24 -15.44
N LYS A 147 -7.57 11.40 -15.56
CA LYS A 147 -8.23 12.02 -14.40
C LYS A 147 -9.23 11.06 -13.74
N GLU A 148 -10.01 10.34 -14.55
CA GLU A 148 -10.96 9.38 -14.00
C GLU A 148 -10.26 8.13 -13.44
N LEU A 149 -9.26 7.61 -14.13
CA LEU A 149 -8.45 6.48 -13.65
C LEU A 149 -7.89 6.76 -12.25
N PHE A 150 -7.29 7.93 -12.03
CA PHE A 150 -6.75 8.33 -10.72
C PHE A 150 -7.84 8.42 -9.67
N ARG A 151 -9.02 8.99 -9.98
CA ARG A 151 -10.13 9.09 -9.03
C ARG A 151 -10.62 7.74 -8.54
N VAL A 152 -10.95 6.84 -9.49
CA VAL A 152 -11.49 5.53 -9.12
C VAL A 152 -10.42 4.70 -8.41
N THR A 153 -9.15 4.83 -8.81
CA THR A 153 -8.04 4.16 -8.13
C THR A 153 -7.85 4.67 -6.70
N ILE A 154 -7.92 5.97 -6.43
CA ILE A 154 -7.87 6.51 -5.06
C ILE A 154 -8.93 5.84 -4.18
N ASP A 155 -10.18 5.79 -4.66
CA ASP A 155 -11.29 5.27 -3.85
C ASP A 155 -11.08 3.79 -3.53
N ALA A 156 -10.66 2.99 -4.52
CA ALA A 156 -10.33 1.58 -4.31
C ALA A 156 -9.15 1.39 -3.34
N GLN A 157 -8.08 2.19 -3.48
CA GLN A 157 -6.88 2.10 -2.65
C GLN A 157 -7.16 2.56 -1.20
N LEU A 158 -8.02 3.56 -0.99
CA LEU A 158 -8.44 3.98 0.35
C LEU A 158 -9.27 2.89 1.05
N VAL A 159 -10.21 2.26 0.35
CA VAL A 159 -10.99 1.16 0.90
C VAL A 159 -10.07 -0.01 1.25
N LEU A 160 -9.14 -0.38 0.36
CA LEU A 160 -8.19 -1.46 0.59
C LEU A 160 -7.30 -1.19 1.81
N ALA A 161 -6.66 -0.02 1.86
CA ALA A 161 -5.78 0.36 2.97
C ALA A 161 -6.54 0.48 4.30
N PHE A 162 -7.78 0.97 4.27
CA PHE A 162 -8.62 1.02 5.46
C PHE A 162 -9.00 -0.37 5.95
N SER A 163 -9.37 -1.29 5.06
CA SER A 163 -9.66 -2.68 5.41
C SER A 163 -8.45 -3.37 6.07
N TYR A 164 -7.24 -3.17 5.54
CA TYR A 164 -6.02 -3.68 6.18
C TYR A 164 -5.77 -3.07 7.55
N ALA A 165 -5.88 -1.74 7.68
CA ALA A 165 -5.71 -1.06 8.96
C ALA A 165 -6.71 -1.56 10.02
N LEU A 166 -7.97 -1.78 9.64
CA LEU A 166 -9.00 -2.37 10.50
C LEU A 166 -8.66 -3.81 10.89
N ASN A 167 -8.32 -4.64 9.90
CA ASN A 167 -8.02 -6.05 10.12
C ASN A 167 -6.88 -6.23 11.14
N PHE A 168 -5.85 -5.38 11.08
CA PHE A 168 -4.74 -5.44 12.04
C PHE A 168 -5.11 -5.02 13.43
N GLY A 169 -5.84 -3.93 13.62
CA GLY A 169 -6.06 -3.49 15.00
C GLY A 169 -7.18 -4.24 15.69
N LEU A 170 -8.09 -4.89 14.96
CA LEU A 170 -9.19 -5.65 15.56
C LEU A 170 -8.76 -7.04 16.01
N GLU A 171 -8.44 -7.95 15.07
CA GLU A 171 -8.37 -9.38 15.38
C GLU A 171 -7.02 -10.00 15.03
N SER A 172 -6.33 -9.46 14.03
CA SER A 172 -5.22 -10.18 13.42
C SER A 172 -3.91 -10.14 14.22
N LYS A 173 -3.74 -9.32 15.26
CA LYS A 173 -2.42 -9.16 15.92
C LYS A 173 -1.83 -10.46 16.47
N CYS A 174 -2.71 -11.34 16.95
CA CYS A 174 -2.35 -12.54 17.70
C CYS A 174 -2.10 -13.75 16.79
N SER A 175 -2.84 -13.87 15.70
CA SER A 175 -2.79 -15.01 14.77
C SER A 175 -1.98 -14.73 13.52
N LEU A 176 -1.85 -13.47 13.13
CA LEU A 176 -1.17 -13.08 11.92
C LEU A 176 0.34 -13.16 12.10
N SER A 177 1.00 -13.87 11.19
CA SER A 177 2.45 -13.89 11.13
C SER A 177 3.05 -12.53 10.71
N ALA A 178 4.31 -12.32 11.07
CA ALA A 178 5.07 -11.14 10.66
C ALA A 178 5.19 -11.02 9.13
N TYR A 179 5.20 -12.13 8.39
CA TYR A 179 5.09 -12.15 6.93
C TYR A 179 3.84 -11.43 6.43
N HIS A 180 2.64 -11.87 6.87
CA HIS A 180 1.39 -11.28 6.41
C HIS A 180 1.22 -9.84 6.91
N TYR A 181 1.78 -9.53 8.09
CA TYR A 181 1.84 -8.16 8.59
C TYR A 181 2.65 -7.25 7.67
N ASN A 182 3.89 -7.64 7.34
CA ASN A 182 4.77 -6.86 6.47
C ASN A 182 4.15 -6.68 5.08
N PHE A 183 3.56 -7.74 4.52
CA PHE A 183 2.82 -7.68 3.26
C PHE A 183 1.79 -6.55 3.26
N ALA A 184 1.03 -6.44 4.35
CA ALA A 184 -0.07 -5.52 4.41
C ALA A 184 0.34 -4.10 4.80
N VAL A 185 1.39 -3.93 5.62
CA VAL A 185 2.02 -2.62 5.83
C VAL A 185 2.51 -2.04 4.50
N ASP A 186 3.19 -2.85 3.68
CA ASP A 186 3.64 -2.43 2.35
C ASP A 186 2.47 -2.14 1.41
N THR A 187 1.39 -2.90 1.53
CA THR A 187 0.15 -2.65 0.78
C THR A 187 -0.44 -1.29 1.16
N ILE A 188 -0.54 -0.96 2.45
CA ILE A 188 -1.00 0.34 2.92
C ILE A 188 -0.08 1.46 2.41
N ILE A 189 1.25 1.28 2.46
CA ILE A 189 2.21 2.28 1.96
C ILE A 189 2.04 2.51 0.46
N LEU A 190 1.88 1.45 -0.32
CA LEU A 190 1.63 1.50 -1.75
C LEU A 190 0.31 2.24 -2.06
N SER A 191 -0.76 1.95 -1.31
CA SER A 191 -2.03 2.67 -1.41
C SER A 191 -1.89 4.15 -1.06
N LEU A 192 -1.23 4.47 0.06
CA LEU A 192 -1.01 5.86 0.51
C LEU A 192 -0.12 6.65 -0.45
N SER A 193 0.85 6.00 -1.10
CA SER A 193 1.63 6.59 -2.18
C SER A 193 0.74 6.98 -3.35
N CYS A 194 -0.12 6.06 -3.81
CA CYS A 194 -1.06 6.32 -4.88
C CYS A 194 -2.05 7.45 -4.51
N VAL A 195 -2.56 7.45 -3.29
CA VAL A 195 -3.46 8.50 -2.78
C VAL A 195 -2.76 9.86 -2.76
N THR A 196 -1.55 9.93 -2.20
CA THR A 196 -0.75 11.16 -2.11
C THR A 196 -0.41 11.72 -3.48
N LEU A 197 0.05 10.86 -4.39
CA LEU A 197 0.28 11.21 -5.79
C LEU A 197 -0.98 11.78 -6.45
N SER A 198 -2.12 11.13 -6.22
CA SER A 198 -3.36 11.51 -6.87
C SER A 198 -3.95 12.81 -6.33
N VAL A 199 -3.83 13.10 -5.04
CA VAL A 199 -4.18 14.43 -4.46
C VAL A 199 -3.38 15.53 -5.17
N TYR A 200 -2.09 15.30 -5.40
CA TYR A 200 -1.23 16.26 -6.05
C TYR A 200 -1.54 16.42 -7.56
N VAL A 201 -1.77 15.32 -8.28
CA VAL A 201 -2.03 15.33 -9.74
C VAL A 201 -3.43 15.80 -10.09
N LEU A 202 -4.45 15.52 -9.28
CA LEU A 202 -5.83 15.88 -9.57
C LEU A 202 -6.13 17.33 -9.17
N ASP A 203 -6.19 18.22 -10.16
CA ASP A 203 -6.60 19.62 -9.99
C ASP A 203 -7.97 19.77 -9.30
N ASP A 204 -8.86 18.80 -9.51
CA ASP A 204 -10.24 18.84 -9.08
C ASP A 204 -10.57 17.81 -8.00
N PHE A 205 -9.56 17.42 -7.21
CA PHE A 205 -9.74 16.56 -6.02
C PHE A 205 -10.85 17.07 -5.09
N TRP A 206 -10.92 18.39 -4.88
CA TRP A 206 -11.91 19.07 -4.05
C TRP A 206 -13.16 19.56 -4.82
N ARG A 207 -13.43 19.01 -6.01
CA ARG A 207 -14.60 19.41 -6.82
C ARG A 207 -15.91 19.20 -6.06
N SER A 208 -16.07 18.02 -5.46
CA SER A 208 -17.11 17.76 -4.47
C SER A 208 -16.49 17.88 -3.08
N ARG A 209 -16.91 18.88 -2.31
CA ARG A 209 -16.38 19.13 -0.96
C ARG A 209 -16.59 17.94 -0.04
N TRP A 210 -17.76 17.29 -0.13
CA TRP A 210 -18.11 16.12 0.68
C TRP A 210 -17.21 14.92 0.38
N ILE A 211 -17.02 14.59 -0.90
CA ILE A 211 -16.16 13.46 -1.30
C ILE A 211 -14.70 13.76 -0.94
N GLY A 212 -14.23 14.98 -1.18
CA GLY A 212 -12.88 15.41 -0.78
C GLY A 212 -12.67 15.29 0.73
N CYS A 213 -13.61 15.77 1.55
CA CYS A 213 -13.56 15.64 3.00
C CYS A 213 -13.53 14.17 3.44
N LEU A 214 -14.38 13.32 2.85
CA LEU A 214 -14.43 11.89 3.18
C LEU A 214 -13.10 11.19 2.88
N ARG A 215 -12.54 11.43 1.68
CA ARG A 215 -11.24 10.87 1.29
C ARG A 215 -10.12 11.35 2.21
N THR A 216 -10.11 12.62 2.55
CA THR A 216 -9.10 13.19 3.45
C THR A 216 -9.22 12.64 4.86
N LEU A 217 -10.45 12.54 5.39
CA LEU A 217 -10.67 11.94 6.70
C LEU A 217 -10.22 10.46 6.72
N ALA A 218 -10.60 9.68 5.71
CA ALA A 218 -10.15 8.29 5.58
C ALA A 218 -8.62 8.19 5.51
N SER A 219 -7.97 9.04 4.71
CA SER A 219 -6.51 9.08 4.58
C SER A 219 -5.83 9.41 5.92
N ILE A 220 -6.33 10.42 6.65
CA ILE A 220 -5.81 10.82 7.97
C ILE A 220 -5.93 9.65 8.95
N ILE A 221 -7.07 8.96 8.97
CA ILE A 221 -7.26 7.78 9.81
C ILE A 221 -6.21 6.72 9.46
N ILE A 222 -6.08 6.34 8.19
CA ILE A 222 -5.11 5.32 7.75
C ILE A 222 -3.67 5.72 8.10
N PHE A 223 -3.27 6.97 7.88
CA PHE A 223 -1.95 7.48 8.28
C PHE A 223 -1.76 7.39 9.79
N ALA A 224 -2.74 7.78 10.60
CA ALA A 224 -2.65 7.69 12.06
C ALA A 224 -2.46 6.24 12.53
N PHE A 225 -3.21 5.30 11.96
CA PHE A 225 -3.03 3.87 12.21
C PHE A 225 -1.62 3.42 11.86
N LEU A 226 -1.19 3.64 10.62
CA LEU A 226 0.12 3.20 10.14
C LEU A 226 1.28 3.82 10.94
N CYS A 227 1.25 5.14 11.17
CA CYS A 227 2.25 5.84 11.98
C CYS A 227 2.32 5.25 13.39
N ARG A 228 1.17 4.96 14.02
CA ARG A 228 1.12 4.39 15.36
C ARG A 228 1.74 3.00 15.40
N TYR A 229 1.41 2.13 14.45
CA TYR A 229 1.99 0.79 14.35
C TYR A 229 3.52 0.82 14.17
N LEU A 230 4.00 1.62 13.22
CA LEU A 230 5.43 1.70 12.92
C LEU A 230 6.21 2.39 14.05
N TYR A 231 5.59 3.34 14.75
CA TYR A 231 6.16 3.94 15.95
C TYR A 231 6.38 2.87 17.04
N TYR A 232 5.39 2.03 17.31
CA TYR A 232 5.52 0.97 18.32
C TYR A 232 6.67 0.00 18.00
N GLN A 233 6.77 -0.44 16.73
CA GLN A 233 7.88 -1.30 16.31
C GLN A 233 9.25 -0.62 16.49
N THR A 234 9.33 0.67 16.16
CA THR A 234 10.57 1.45 16.26
C THR A 234 11.00 1.64 17.71
N GLU A 235 10.05 1.91 18.61
CA GLU A 235 10.32 2.15 20.03
C GLU A 235 10.81 0.89 20.73
N ARG A 236 10.22 -0.27 20.40
CA ARG A 236 10.55 -1.54 21.04
C ARG A 236 11.80 -2.21 20.51
N ASN A 237 12.31 -1.79 19.34
CA ASN A 237 13.48 -2.40 18.69
C ASN A 237 13.32 -3.90 18.40
N THR A 238 12.07 -4.35 18.29
CA THR A 238 11.66 -5.75 18.09
C THR A 238 11.15 -5.98 16.68
N SER A 239 11.66 -5.28 15.67
CA SER A 239 11.17 -5.47 14.29
C SER A 239 11.51 -6.88 13.78
N PRO A 240 10.59 -7.57 13.08
CA PRO A 240 10.91 -8.81 12.40
C PRO A 240 11.99 -8.57 11.34
N GLU A 241 12.61 -9.64 10.86
CA GLU A 241 13.63 -9.55 9.81
C GLU A 241 13.12 -8.75 8.60
N LEU A 242 13.97 -7.84 8.12
CA LEU A 242 13.69 -7.07 6.91
C LEU A 242 14.24 -7.80 5.69
N MET A 243 13.38 -8.51 4.97
CA MET A 243 13.76 -9.26 3.77
C MET A 243 13.79 -8.38 2.52
N LEU A 244 14.64 -7.35 2.50
CA LEU A 244 14.85 -6.54 1.28
C LEU A 244 15.68 -7.27 0.22
N LEU A 245 16.54 -8.19 0.66
CA LEU A 245 17.35 -9.05 -0.19
C LEU A 245 17.22 -10.47 0.38
N PRO A 246 16.60 -11.42 -0.36
CA PRO A 246 16.47 -12.78 0.13
C PRO A 246 17.88 -13.37 0.29
N VAL A 247 18.17 -13.89 1.48
CA VAL A 247 19.33 -14.77 1.66
C VAL A 247 18.96 -16.08 0.99
N SER A 248 19.44 -16.28 -0.24
CA SER A 248 19.03 -17.38 -1.13
C SER A 248 19.15 -18.77 -0.52
N ASP A 249 19.98 -18.91 0.51
CA ASP A 249 20.37 -20.19 1.07
C ASP A 249 19.59 -20.53 2.35
N ARG A 250 18.67 -19.67 2.81
CA ARG A 250 17.96 -19.83 4.07
C ARG A 250 16.45 -20.05 3.87
N SER A 251 15.98 -21.18 4.39
CA SER A 251 14.54 -21.54 4.43
C SER A 251 13.83 -21.08 5.70
N ASP A 252 14.57 -20.64 6.70
CA ASP A 252 14.04 -20.24 8.00
C ASP A 252 14.06 -18.72 8.16
N SER A 253 13.06 -18.14 8.82
CA SER A 253 13.00 -16.71 9.12
C SER A 253 12.06 -16.43 10.28
N SER A 254 12.41 -15.43 11.08
CA SER A 254 11.56 -14.84 12.11
C SER A 254 10.23 -14.29 11.54
N LEU A 255 10.11 -14.09 10.23
CA LEU A 255 8.87 -13.70 9.54
C LEU A 255 7.71 -14.71 9.73
N LEU A 256 8.02 -15.96 10.09
CA LEU A 256 7.03 -17.02 10.31
C LEU A 256 6.38 -16.94 11.70
N LEU A 257 6.97 -16.19 12.63
CA LEU A 257 6.41 -15.98 13.96
C LEU A 257 5.18 -15.05 13.91
N PRO A 258 4.23 -15.20 14.85
CA PRO A 258 3.15 -14.22 15.04
C PRO A 258 3.69 -12.81 15.23
N MET A 259 3.00 -11.82 14.67
CA MET A 259 3.38 -10.42 14.78
C MET A 259 3.35 -9.94 16.23
N ALA A 260 2.49 -10.50 17.08
CA ALA A 260 2.43 -10.20 18.51
C ALA A 260 3.79 -10.37 19.22
N CYS A 261 4.61 -11.34 18.81
CA CYS A 261 5.94 -11.59 19.38
C CYS A 261 6.91 -10.40 19.20
N PHE A 262 6.62 -9.54 18.24
CA PHE A 262 7.41 -8.35 17.91
C PHE A 262 6.79 -7.07 18.46
N LEU A 263 5.62 -7.15 19.10
CA LEU A 263 4.92 -6.00 19.67
C LEU A 263 5.07 -5.92 21.19
N ASP A 264 5.35 -7.04 21.85
CA ASP A 264 5.54 -7.14 23.30
C ASP A 264 7.02 -7.46 23.63
N PRO A 265 7.72 -6.61 24.39
CA PRO A 265 9.11 -6.87 24.76
C PRO A 265 9.32 -8.13 25.62
N ASP A 266 8.31 -8.57 26.37
CA ASP A 266 8.40 -9.76 27.22
C ASP A 266 8.34 -11.07 26.39
N LEU A 267 7.91 -10.95 25.12
CA LEU A 267 7.79 -12.06 24.17
C LEU A 267 8.88 -12.02 23.08
N ASP A 268 9.95 -11.23 23.27
CA ASP A 268 11.02 -11.09 22.29
C ASP A 268 11.65 -12.47 21.97
N PRO A 269 11.46 -12.98 20.74
CA PRO A 269 11.88 -14.33 20.38
C PRO A 269 13.41 -14.49 20.35
N PHE A 270 14.18 -13.40 20.39
CA PHE A 270 15.64 -13.43 20.25
C PHE A 270 16.39 -13.52 21.59
N VAL A 271 15.73 -13.21 22.71
CA VAL A 271 16.39 -13.11 24.03
C VAL A 271 16.97 -14.44 24.52
N SER A 272 16.30 -15.56 24.22
CA SER A 272 16.73 -16.90 24.66
C SER A 272 17.63 -17.62 23.66
N LEU A 273 17.90 -17.03 22.50
CA LEU A 273 18.59 -17.71 21.40
C LEU A 273 20.09 -17.45 21.42
N THR A 274 20.86 -18.48 21.09
CA THR A 274 22.30 -18.35 20.81
C THR A 274 22.54 -17.55 19.53
N SER A 275 23.74 -17.00 19.33
CA SER A 275 24.08 -16.25 18.11
C SER A 275 23.91 -17.08 16.83
N GLU A 276 24.18 -18.38 16.86
CA GLU A 276 23.97 -19.28 15.72
C GLU A 276 22.49 -19.45 15.39
N GLN A 277 21.67 -19.70 16.41
CA GLN A 277 20.21 -19.80 16.26
C GLN A 277 19.60 -18.49 15.77
N ASN A 278 20.07 -17.35 16.29
CA ASN A 278 19.65 -16.03 15.82
C ASN A 278 19.96 -15.83 14.33
N ASN A 279 21.17 -16.18 13.90
CA ASN A 279 21.54 -16.08 12.48
C ASN A 279 20.73 -17.04 11.59
N ALA A 280 20.38 -18.22 12.11
CA ALA A 280 19.57 -19.20 11.39
C ALA A 280 18.14 -18.70 11.07
N ILE A 281 17.60 -17.77 11.86
CA ILE A 281 16.27 -17.16 11.63
C ILE A 281 16.34 -15.70 11.17
N GLY A 282 17.54 -15.17 10.91
CA GLY A 282 17.79 -13.82 10.40
C GLY A 282 17.96 -12.72 11.43
N GLY A 283 17.78 -13.03 12.71
CA GLY A 283 17.94 -12.09 13.81
C GLY A 283 16.93 -10.92 13.78
N PRO A 284 17.13 -9.92 14.65
CA PRO A 284 16.27 -8.75 14.70
C PRO A 284 16.48 -7.85 13.47
N GLY A 285 15.38 -7.31 12.95
CA GLY A 285 15.41 -6.31 11.89
C GLY A 285 16.03 -4.97 12.35
N PRO A 286 16.24 -4.03 11.40
CA PRO A 286 16.74 -2.70 11.74
C PRO A 286 15.68 -1.90 12.50
N LYS A 287 16.13 -1.16 13.53
CA LYS A 287 15.26 -0.28 14.35
C LYS A 287 14.35 0.64 13.52
N ILE A 288 14.90 1.22 12.45
CA ILE A 288 14.15 2.08 11.54
C ILE A 288 13.95 1.32 10.24
N THR A 289 12.72 0.84 10.04
CA THR A 289 12.34 0.14 8.80
C THR A 289 12.11 1.15 7.66
N PRO A 290 12.31 0.77 6.39
CA PRO A 290 11.94 1.59 5.24
C PRO A 290 10.46 1.99 5.26
N ALA A 291 9.59 1.12 5.77
CA ALA A 291 8.18 1.39 5.97
C ALA A 291 7.94 2.62 6.87
N CYS A 292 8.68 2.71 7.98
CA CYS A 292 8.65 3.88 8.88
C CYS A 292 9.02 5.16 8.14
N VAL A 293 10.13 5.15 7.39
CA VAL A 293 10.59 6.30 6.61
C VAL A 293 9.56 6.70 5.55
N PHE A 294 9.05 5.74 4.78
CA PHE A 294 8.05 5.99 3.74
C PHE A 294 6.74 6.54 4.31
N CYS A 295 6.28 6.03 5.45
CA CYS A 295 5.10 6.53 6.12
C CYS A 295 5.22 8.03 6.45
N TYR A 296 6.31 8.45 7.11
CA TYR A 296 6.55 9.85 7.45
C TYR A 296 6.70 10.74 6.21
N LEU A 297 7.47 10.28 5.21
CA LEU A 297 7.63 11.01 3.96
C LEU A 297 6.26 11.21 3.29
N LEU A 298 5.50 10.13 3.06
CA LEU A 298 4.19 10.21 2.40
C LEU A 298 3.21 11.11 3.18
N ALA A 299 3.22 11.08 4.52
CA ALA A 299 2.39 11.96 5.34
C ALA A 299 2.75 13.45 5.11
N ILE A 300 4.04 13.79 5.09
CA ILE A 300 4.50 15.15 4.77
C ILE A 300 4.10 15.53 3.34
N GLY A 301 4.32 14.65 2.37
CA GLY A 301 3.94 14.87 0.97
C GLY A 301 2.43 15.09 0.81
N TYR A 302 1.62 14.34 1.56
CA TYR A 302 0.17 14.47 1.57
C TYR A 302 -0.27 15.85 2.06
N VAL A 303 0.29 16.32 3.19
CA VAL A 303 0.02 17.67 3.70
C VAL A 303 0.45 18.74 2.70
N VAL A 304 1.66 18.61 2.14
CA VAL A 304 2.18 19.56 1.12
C VAL A 304 1.26 19.61 -0.11
N ALA A 305 0.78 18.46 -0.59
CA ALA A 305 -0.15 18.40 -1.72
C ALA A 305 -1.47 19.11 -1.41
N HIS A 306 -2.02 18.95 -0.21
CA HIS A 306 -3.22 19.66 0.22
C HIS A 306 -3.00 21.18 0.34
N LEU A 307 -1.87 21.61 0.92
CA LEU A 307 -1.52 23.02 1.05
C LEU A 307 -1.34 23.68 -0.32
N GLU A 308 -0.69 23.00 -1.27
CA GLU A 308 -0.54 23.43 -2.66
C GLU A 308 -1.92 23.69 -3.29
N LYS A 309 -2.85 22.74 -3.19
CA LYS A 309 -4.21 22.91 -3.70
C LYS A 309 -4.97 24.06 -3.02
N PHE A 310 -4.81 24.22 -1.71
CA PHE A 310 -5.49 25.28 -0.98
C PHE A 310 -4.97 26.67 -1.36
N TRP A 311 -3.65 26.85 -1.43
CA TRP A 311 -3.02 28.13 -1.77
C TRP A 311 -3.22 28.55 -3.22
N TYR A 312 -3.24 27.60 -4.15
CA TYR A 312 -3.38 27.92 -5.58
C TYR A 312 -4.83 27.91 -6.08
N ARG A 313 -5.81 27.56 -5.25
CA ARG A 313 -7.24 27.52 -5.59
C ARG A 313 -7.76 28.81 -6.24
N ASN A 314 -7.25 29.97 -5.84
CA ASN A 314 -7.72 31.27 -6.29
C ASN A 314 -6.89 31.88 -7.43
N LYS A 315 -5.88 31.18 -7.97
CA LYS A 315 -5.03 31.70 -9.06
C LYS A 315 -5.44 31.07 -10.40
N PRO A 316 -6.25 31.75 -11.24
CA PRO A 316 -6.80 31.20 -12.48
C PRO A 316 -5.74 30.85 -13.55
N ASN A 317 -4.50 31.33 -13.39
CA ASN A 317 -3.38 31.08 -14.29
C ASN A 317 -2.21 30.35 -13.58
N HIS A 318 -2.47 29.60 -12.50
CA HIS A 318 -1.40 28.81 -11.90
C HIS A 318 -0.95 27.70 -12.85
N ARG A 319 0.17 27.93 -13.53
CA ARG A 319 0.84 26.92 -14.34
C ARG A 319 1.65 26.07 -13.38
N GLN A 320 1.20 24.83 -13.18
CA GLN A 320 1.90 23.87 -12.34
C GLN A 320 3.35 23.75 -12.84
N ASN A 321 4.30 23.91 -11.92
CA ASN A 321 5.72 23.83 -12.25
C ASN A 321 6.07 22.37 -12.58
N THR A 322 6.42 22.09 -13.84
CA THR A 322 6.80 20.75 -14.30
C THR A 322 7.89 20.13 -13.44
N THR A 323 8.84 20.92 -12.96
CA THR A 323 9.91 20.46 -12.05
C THR A 323 9.33 19.98 -10.72
N LEU A 324 8.44 20.76 -10.10
CA LEU A 324 7.81 20.37 -8.82
C LEU A 324 6.97 19.10 -8.99
N THR A 325 6.19 19.00 -10.07
CA THR A 325 5.44 17.79 -10.38
C THR A 325 6.34 16.59 -10.59
N THR A 326 7.50 16.76 -11.21
CA THR A 326 8.47 15.68 -11.39
C THR A 326 9.01 15.19 -10.06
N VAL A 327 9.43 16.10 -9.19
CA VAL A 327 9.92 15.77 -7.84
C VAL A 327 8.85 15.01 -7.07
N PHE A 328 7.60 15.49 -7.12
CA PHE A 328 6.50 14.86 -6.40
C PHE A 328 6.12 13.47 -6.96
N VAL A 329 6.14 13.30 -8.28
CA VAL A 329 5.90 11.98 -8.91
C VAL A 329 6.99 11.00 -8.49
N VAL A 330 8.27 11.37 -8.59
CA VAL A 330 9.38 10.51 -8.16
C VAL A 330 9.26 10.18 -6.67
N PHE A 331 8.96 11.18 -5.85
CA PHE A 331 8.78 11.05 -4.41
C PHE A 331 7.72 10.01 -4.03
N CYS A 332 6.54 10.01 -4.69
CA CYS A 332 5.52 9.01 -4.43
C CYS A 332 5.86 7.65 -5.08
N SER A 333 6.44 7.66 -6.28
CA SER A 333 6.73 6.41 -6.99
C SER A 333 7.77 5.54 -6.29
N VAL A 334 8.78 6.10 -5.63
CA VAL A 334 9.82 5.31 -4.93
C VAL A 334 9.21 4.39 -3.87
N PRO A 335 8.44 4.86 -2.86
CA PRO A 335 7.75 3.99 -1.91
C PRO A 335 6.86 2.95 -2.59
N CYS A 336 6.16 3.32 -3.67
CA CYS A 336 5.26 2.42 -4.39
C CYS A 336 6.01 1.22 -5.01
N PHE A 337 7.07 1.49 -5.77
CA PHE A 337 7.87 0.45 -6.41
C PHE A 337 8.65 -0.41 -5.40
N VAL A 338 9.24 0.21 -4.37
CA VAL A 338 9.98 -0.52 -3.33
C VAL A 338 9.05 -1.44 -2.54
N SER A 339 7.88 -0.96 -2.13
CA SER A 339 6.91 -1.79 -1.38
C SER A 339 6.38 -2.95 -2.24
N TYR A 340 6.08 -2.71 -3.52
CA TYR A 340 5.66 -3.79 -4.42
C TYR A 340 6.75 -4.83 -4.65
N ALA A 341 8.00 -4.39 -4.81
CA ALA A 341 9.15 -5.28 -4.96
C ALA A 341 9.35 -6.11 -3.68
N HIS A 342 9.28 -5.50 -2.51
CA HIS A 342 9.40 -6.17 -1.22
C HIS A 342 8.31 -7.23 -1.03
N ILE A 343 7.04 -6.90 -1.31
CA ILE A 343 5.94 -7.87 -1.31
C ILE A 343 6.24 -9.05 -2.23
N THR A 344 6.73 -8.79 -3.45
CA THR A 344 7.02 -9.85 -4.44
C THR A 344 8.13 -10.78 -3.95
N ILE A 345 9.18 -10.21 -3.35
CA ILE A 345 10.29 -10.97 -2.74
C ILE A 345 9.78 -11.82 -1.56
N LEU A 346 9.01 -11.23 -0.65
CA LEU A 346 8.46 -11.92 0.52
C LEU A 346 7.60 -13.12 0.09
N ARG A 347 6.67 -12.92 -0.86
CA ARG A 347 5.82 -14.00 -1.39
C ARG A 347 6.64 -15.14 -2.00
N ASP A 348 7.60 -14.79 -2.85
CA ASP A 348 8.46 -15.78 -3.53
C ASP A 348 9.32 -16.56 -2.53
N TRP A 349 9.83 -15.89 -1.50
CA TRP A 349 10.58 -16.54 -0.44
C TRP A 349 9.72 -17.50 0.39
N VAL A 350 8.56 -17.08 0.90
CA VAL A 350 7.70 -17.95 1.73
C VAL A 350 7.27 -19.19 0.93
N ASP A 351 6.94 -19.02 -0.34
CA ASP A 351 6.58 -20.14 -1.22
C ASP A 351 7.73 -21.14 -1.41
N LYS A 352 8.97 -20.67 -1.54
CA LYS A 352 10.17 -21.52 -1.70
C LYS A 352 10.71 -22.08 -0.38
N SER A 353 10.31 -21.50 0.75
CA SER A 353 10.83 -21.85 2.08
C SER A 353 10.49 -23.29 2.51
N GLY A 354 9.42 -23.87 1.95
CA GLY A 354 8.90 -25.17 2.36
C GLY A 354 8.11 -25.14 3.67
N TRP A 355 7.86 -23.96 4.25
CA TRP A 355 7.05 -23.81 5.45
C TRP A 355 5.56 -23.81 5.17
N MET A 356 5.14 -23.17 4.06
CA MET A 356 3.74 -22.98 3.70
C MET A 356 3.00 -24.32 3.52
N GLU A 357 1.79 -24.40 4.07
CA GLU A 357 0.90 -25.54 3.83
C GLU A 357 0.58 -25.67 2.34
N VAL A 358 0.69 -26.90 1.85
CA VAL A 358 0.38 -27.25 0.46
C VAL A 358 -1.03 -27.81 0.43
N ALA A 359 -1.93 -27.19 -0.35
CA ALA A 359 -3.28 -27.69 -0.53
C ALA A 359 -3.26 -29.08 -1.21
N ASN A 360 -4.36 -29.83 -1.10
CA ASN A 360 -4.56 -31.17 -1.73
C ASN A 360 -4.28 -31.23 -3.25
N GLY A 361 -4.03 -30.11 -3.93
CA GLY A 361 -3.62 -30.01 -5.33
C GLY A 361 -2.13 -29.72 -5.57
N GLY A 362 -1.28 -29.74 -4.54
CA GLY A 362 0.17 -29.54 -4.67
C GLY A 362 0.63 -28.08 -4.74
N GLY A 363 -0.29 -27.10 -4.61
CA GLY A 363 0.02 -25.67 -4.62
C GLY A 363 -0.26 -24.97 -3.29
N SER A 364 0.42 -23.85 -3.05
CA SER A 364 0.09 -22.94 -1.94
C SER A 364 -1.29 -22.30 -2.16
N PRO A 365 -2.18 -22.26 -1.14
CA PRO A 365 -3.46 -21.56 -1.22
C PRO A 365 -3.34 -20.08 -1.62
N GLU A 366 -2.18 -19.45 -1.39
CA GLU A 366 -1.94 -18.06 -1.77
C GLU A 366 -1.71 -17.86 -3.27
N LYS A 367 -1.36 -18.92 -4.01
CA LYS A 367 -1.16 -18.85 -5.47
C LYS A 367 -2.43 -19.17 -6.25
N GLU A 368 -3.36 -19.88 -5.63
CA GLU A 368 -4.61 -20.25 -6.28
C GLU A 368 -5.69 -19.21 -6.02
N ILE A 369 -6.41 -18.79 -7.05
CA ILE A 369 -7.54 -17.87 -6.91
C ILE A 369 -8.76 -18.69 -6.48
N ARG A 370 -9.00 -18.76 -5.17
CA ARG A 370 -10.11 -19.54 -4.60
C ARG A 370 -11.04 -18.73 -3.71
N SER A 371 -10.52 -17.76 -2.95
CA SER A 371 -11.32 -17.01 -1.98
C SER A 371 -11.97 -15.78 -2.61
N ILE A 372 -13.10 -15.36 -2.02
CA ILE A 372 -13.77 -14.10 -2.40
C ILE A 372 -12.82 -12.92 -2.19
N GLY A 373 -11.99 -12.95 -1.14
CA GLY A 373 -10.99 -11.91 -0.86
C GLY A 373 -9.92 -11.75 -1.94
N GLN A 374 -9.67 -12.77 -2.77
CA GLN A 374 -8.79 -12.68 -3.94
C GLN A 374 -9.53 -12.24 -5.22
N ILE A 375 -10.77 -12.69 -5.39
CA ILE A 375 -11.57 -12.38 -6.59
C ILE A 375 -12.02 -10.91 -6.59
N MET A 376 -12.43 -10.38 -5.44
CA MET A 376 -12.96 -9.03 -5.33
C MET A 376 -11.95 -7.94 -5.73
N PRO A 377 -10.66 -7.99 -5.32
CA PRO A 377 -9.66 -7.06 -5.82
C PRO A 377 -9.47 -7.13 -7.33
N LEU A 378 -9.46 -8.33 -7.94
CA LEU A 378 -9.35 -8.49 -9.40
C LEU A 378 -10.55 -7.88 -10.13
N ALA A 379 -11.77 -8.14 -9.64
CA ALA A 379 -12.98 -7.52 -10.17
C ALA A 379 -12.92 -6.00 -10.06
N THR A 380 -12.35 -5.47 -8.97
CA THR A 380 -12.16 -4.03 -8.77
C THR A 380 -11.24 -3.41 -9.84
N ILE A 381 -10.17 -4.10 -10.25
CA ILE A 381 -9.32 -3.67 -11.38
C ILE A 381 -10.16 -3.51 -12.65
N PHE A 382 -10.95 -4.53 -12.97
CA PHE A 382 -11.80 -4.54 -14.16
C PHE A 382 -12.76 -3.35 -14.15
N TRP A 383 -13.42 -3.09 -13.01
CA TRP A 383 -14.31 -1.95 -12.84
C TRP A 383 -13.61 -0.60 -12.96
N ILE A 384 -12.41 -0.43 -12.38
CA ILE A 384 -11.59 0.78 -12.53
C ILE A 384 -11.30 1.06 -14.00
N LEU A 385 -10.90 0.04 -14.76
CA LEU A 385 -10.60 0.17 -16.18
C LEU A 385 -11.86 0.47 -17.00
N ALA A 386 -12.97 -0.21 -16.73
CA ALA A 386 -14.23 0.01 -17.43
C ALA A 386 -14.76 1.44 -17.23
N ILE A 387 -14.83 1.92 -15.98
CA ILE A 387 -15.33 3.25 -15.63
C ILE A 387 -14.44 4.34 -16.23
N SER A 388 -13.11 4.19 -16.12
CA SER A 388 -12.17 5.18 -16.68
C SER A 388 -12.30 5.27 -18.20
N LEU A 389 -12.39 4.13 -18.91
CA LEU A 389 -12.54 4.09 -20.36
C LEU A 389 -13.84 4.74 -20.85
N ASP A 390 -14.95 4.54 -20.13
CA ASP A 390 -16.23 5.16 -20.48
C ASP A 390 -16.16 6.69 -20.37
N ALA A 391 -15.58 7.20 -19.27
CA ALA A 391 -15.35 8.64 -19.09
C ALA A 391 -14.47 9.25 -20.21
N GLY A 392 -13.44 8.51 -20.65
CA GLY A 392 -12.64 8.90 -21.81
C GLY A 392 -13.49 9.02 -23.08
N LYS A 393 -14.32 8.00 -23.40
CA LYS A 393 -15.17 7.99 -24.59
C LYS A 393 -16.15 9.17 -24.60
N LEU A 394 -16.75 9.50 -23.47
CA LEU A 394 -17.67 10.63 -23.34
C LEU A 394 -16.97 11.97 -23.63
N ALA A 395 -15.76 12.17 -23.12
CA ALA A 395 -14.97 13.37 -23.42
C ALA A 395 -14.66 13.51 -24.91
N ARG A 396 -14.46 12.41 -25.63
CA ARG A 396 -14.23 12.41 -27.08
C ARG A 396 -15.47 12.81 -27.87
N LYS A 397 -16.66 12.34 -27.48
CA LYS A 397 -17.92 12.67 -28.15
C LYS A 397 -18.24 14.17 -28.06
N ASN A 398 -18.05 14.77 -26.88
CA ASN A 398 -18.32 16.19 -26.64
C ASN A 398 -17.41 17.16 -27.41
N MET A 399 -16.36 16.67 -28.07
CA MET A 399 -15.50 17.48 -28.95
C MET A 399 -15.88 17.38 -30.43
N GLY A 400 -16.70 16.40 -30.80
CA GLY A 400 -17.16 16.19 -32.18
C GLY A 400 -18.50 16.85 -32.50
N SER A 401 -19.27 17.22 -31.47
CA SER A 401 -20.44 18.10 -31.52
C SER A 401 -20.01 19.56 -31.35
#